data_AF-A0A2W5EQZ2-F1
#
_entry.id   AF-A0A2W5EQZ2-F1
#
_cell.length_a   1.000
_cell.length_b   1.000
_cell.length_c   1.000
_cell.angle_alpha   90.00
_cell.angle_beta   90.00
_cell.angle_gamma   90.00
#
_symmetry.space_group_name_H-M   'P 1'
#
loop_
_entity.id
_entity.type
_entity.pdbx_description
1 polymer ?
#
loop_
_entity_poly.entity_id
_entity_poly.type
_entity_poly.pdbx_seq_one_letter_code
_entity_poly.pdbx_strand_id
1 'polypeptide(L)'
;MTYSLNEALYLKEYYSSKMIGRMLDDSTQTLVKEIVIEQLENDKSKFVVKANGQRINGVFILFKEIGSAANQFGLCSPDIVLKDLSQLK
;
A
#
# COMPACT_ATOMS: atom_id res chain seq x y z
N MET A 1 -9.83 2.00 -1.92
CA MET A 1 -10.39 2.54 -0.66
C MET A 1 -9.78 3.91 -0.37
N THR A 2 -10.38 4.73 0.50
CA THR A 2 -9.87 6.08 0.86
C THR A 2 -9.78 6.22 2.37
N TYR A 3 -8.80 6.97 2.85
CA TYR A 3 -8.44 7.10 4.26
C TYR A 3 -8.28 8.57 4.66
N SER A 4 -8.35 8.86 5.97
CA SER A 4 -7.81 10.10 6.52
C SER A 4 -6.28 10.11 6.43
N LEU A 5 -5.66 11.28 6.60
CA LEU A 5 -4.20 11.40 6.53
C LEU A 5 -3.49 10.51 7.56
N ASN A 6 -3.97 10.47 8.80
CA ASN A 6 -3.35 9.68 9.86
C ASN A 6 -3.44 8.18 9.60
N GLU A 7 -4.59 7.71 9.13
CA GLU A 7 -4.77 6.30 8.72
C GLU A 7 -3.86 5.97 7.54
N ALA A 8 -3.76 6.85 6.54
CA ALA A 8 -2.91 6.64 5.37
C ALA A 8 -1.42 6.56 5.74
N LEU A 9 -0.96 7.44 6.65
CA LEU A 9 0.42 7.43 7.16
C LEU A 9 0.73 6.15 7.92
N TYR A 10 -0.18 5.71 8.80
CA TYR A 10 -0.02 4.47 9.53
C TYR A 10 0.03 3.24 8.61
N LEU A 11 -0.89 3.16 7.64
CA LEU A 11 -0.89 2.09 6.66
C LEU A 11 0.37 2.10 5.80
N LYS A 12 0.85 3.29 5.38
CA LYS A 12 2.11 3.41 4.65
C LYS A 12 3.27 2.83 5.45
N GLU A 13 3.41 3.19 6.72
CA GLU A 13 4.47 2.68 7.58
C GLU A 13 4.38 1.15 7.75
N TYR A 14 3.20 0.66 8.14
CA TYR A 14 2.95 -0.76 8.33
C TYR A 14 3.30 -1.58 7.08
N TYR A 15 2.72 -1.23 5.93
CA TYR A 15 2.94 -2.01 4.71
C TYR A 15 4.33 -1.80 4.12
N SER A 16 4.96 -0.64 4.32
CA SER A 16 6.35 -0.44 3.90
C SER A 16 7.26 -1.48 4.56
N SER A 17 7.08 -1.72 5.86
CA SER A 17 7.86 -2.73 6.61
C SER A 17 7.61 -4.17 6.15
N LYS A 18 6.45 -4.45 5.53
CA LYS A 18 6.01 -5.81 5.17
C LYS A 18 6.13 -6.15 3.70
N MET A 19 6.15 -5.16 2.81
CA MET A 19 6.06 -5.34 1.36
C MET A 19 7.29 -4.87 0.59
N ILE A 20 7.94 -3.77 0.99
CA ILE A 20 9.06 -3.22 0.22
C ILE A 20 10.17 -4.27 0.12
N GLY A 21 10.70 -4.44 -1.09
CA GLY A 21 11.70 -5.45 -1.39
C GLY A 21 11.14 -6.85 -1.66
N ARG A 22 9.82 -7.05 -1.61
CA ARG A 22 9.17 -8.33 -1.98
C ARG A 22 8.58 -8.28 -3.39
N MET A 23 8.43 -9.45 -4.00
CA MET A 23 7.81 -9.60 -5.32
C MET A 23 6.29 -9.63 -5.21
N LEU A 24 5.63 -8.68 -5.88
CA LEU A 24 4.17 -8.58 -5.95
C LEU A 24 3.55 -9.61 -6.89
N ASP A 25 4.33 -10.01 -7.90
CA ASP A 25 3.97 -11.02 -8.89
C ASP A 25 5.25 -11.66 -9.42
N ASP A 26 5.38 -12.97 -9.17
CA ASP A 26 6.53 -13.78 -9.59
C ASP A 26 6.55 -13.99 -11.11
N SER A 27 5.39 -13.98 -11.77
CA SER A 27 5.29 -14.14 -13.23
C SER A 27 5.76 -12.89 -13.97
N THR A 28 5.45 -11.70 -13.46
CA THR A 28 5.87 -10.43 -14.06
C THR A 28 7.20 -9.91 -13.50
N GLN A 29 7.72 -10.55 -12.43
CA GLN A 29 8.93 -10.14 -11.71
C GLN A 29 8.86 -8.68 -11.22
N THR A 30 7.75 -8.33 -10.56
CA THR A 30 7.50 -6.97 -10.09
C THR A 30 7.88 -6.84 -8.62
N LEU A 31 8.95 -6.09 -8.33
CA LEU A 31 9.42 -5.80 -6.98
C LEU A 31 8.68 -4.58 -6.40
N VAL A 32 8.12 -4.69 -5.21
CA VAL A 32 7.57 -3.52 -4.50
C VAL A 32 8.71 -2.59 -4.10
N LYS A 33 8.68 -1.37 -4.62
CA LYS A 33 9.69 -0.34 -4.35
C LYS A 33 9.29 0.58 -3.22
N GLU A 34 8.03 0.98 -3.18
CA GLU A 34 7.54 1.94 -2.20
C GLU A 34 6.03 1.79 -1.98
N ILE A 35 5.57 2.32 -0.85
CA ILE A 35 4.15 2.55 -0.58
C ILE A 35 3.89 4.05 -0.65
N VAL A 36 3.00 4.46 -1.56
CA VAL A 36 2.68 5.87 -1.82
C VAL A 36 1.32 6.24 -1.24
N ILE A 37 1.20 7.50 -0.86
CA ILE A 37 -0.06 8.12 -0.46
C ILE A 37 -0.37 9.18 -1.51
N GLU A 38 -1.54 9.10 -2.11
CA GLU A 38 -2.03 10.09 -3.06
C GLU A 38 -3.26 10.77 -2.49
N GLN A 39 -3.30 12.10 -2.54
CA GLN A 39 -4.48 12.88 -2.20
C GLN A 39 -5.47 12.83 -3.35
N LEU A 40 -6.77 12.69 -3.06
CA LEU A 40 -7.79 12.76 -4.09
C LEU A 40 -7.96 14.19 -4.60
N GLU A 41 -8.05 14.35 -5.92
CA GLU A 41 -8.21 15.67 -6.55
C GLU A 41 -9.55 16.33 -6.19
N ASN A 42 -10.61 15.51 -6.05
CA ASN A 42 -11.97 15.96 -5.75
C ASN A 42 -12.27 16.10 -4.25
N ASP A 43 -11.42 15.57 -3.36
CA ASP A 43 -11.58 15.69 -1.91
C ASP A 43 -10.21 15.68 -1.20
N LYS A 44 -9.75 16.87 -0.81
CA LYS A 44 -8.46 17.06 -0.15
C LYS A 44 -8.38 16.41 1.24
N SER A 45 -9.50 16.00 1.84
CA SER A 45 -9.51 15.29 3.12
C SER A 45 -9.31 13.78 2.98
N LYS A 46 -9.30 13.25 1.75
CA LYS A 46 -9.24 11.82 1.46
C LYS A 46 -7.96 11.45 0.72
N PHE A 47 -7.40 10.32 1.13
CA PHE A 47 -6.13 9.81 0.64
C PHE A 47 -6.28 8.36 0.20
N VAL A 48 -5.58 7.98 -0.87
CA VAL A 48 -5.45 6.61 -1.35
C VAL A 48 -4.05 6.12 -1.05
N VAL A 49 -3.93 4.91 -0.53
CA VAL A 49 -2.64 4.25 -0.33
C VAL A 49 -2.45 3.22 -1.43
N LYS A 50 -1.28 3.22 -2.08
CA LYS A 50 -0.94 2.28 -3.16
C LYS A 50 0.43 1.68 -2.95
N ALA A 51 0.60 0.42 -3.33
CA ALA A 51 1.90 -0.19 -3.52
C ALA A 51 2.41 0.13 -4.93
N ASN A 52 3.61 0.68 -5.01
CA ASN A 52 4.30 0.92 -6.25
C ASN A 52 5.32 -0.21 -6.50
N GLY A 53 5.15 -0.94 -7.59
CA GLY A 53 6.02 -2.01 -8.03
C GLY A 53 6.83 -1.64 -9.27
N GLN A 54 8.08 -2.09 -9.34
CA GLN A 54 8.94 -1.95 -10.52
C GLN A 54 9.32 -3.34 -11.05
N ARG A 55 9.22 -3.55 -12.36
CA ARG A 55 9.76 -4.79 -12.97
C ARG A 55 11.28 -4.82 -12.86
N ILE A 56 11.84 -5.98 -12.55
CA ILE A 56 13.31 -6.13 -12.38
C ILE A 56 14.04 -5.99 -13.73
N ASN A 57 13.45 -6.47 -14.84
CA ASN A 57 14.10 -6.54 -16.16
C ASN A 57 13.65 -5.43 -17.14
N GLY A 58 13.07 -4.34 -16.64
CA GLY A 58 12.63 -3.21 -17.47
C GLY A 58 11.98 -2.10 -16.65
N VAL A 59 11.92 -0.88 -17.19
CA VAL A 59 11.30 0.26 -16.48
C VAL A 59 9.79 0.26 -16.74
N PHE A 60 9.04 -0.45 -15.89
CA PHE A 60 7.59 -0.37 -15.81
C PHE A 60 7.18 -0.22 -14.35
N ILE A 61 6.30 0.76 -14.09
CA ILE A 61 5.81 1.13 -12.76
C ILE A 61 4.36 0.68 -12.67
N LEU A 62 4.06 -0.18 -11.69
CA LEU A 62 2.71 -0.66 -11.40
C LEU A 62 2.22 -0.05 -10.09
N PHE A 63 1.11 0.67 -10.14
CA PHE A 63 0.42 1.13 -8.94
C PHE A 63 -0.74 0.19 -8.63
N LYS A 64 -0.70 -0.44 -7.46
CA LYS A 64 -1.78 -1.31 -6.97
C LYS A 64 -2.37 -0.76 -5.69
N GLU A 65 -3.70 -0.76 -5.60
CA GLU A 65 -4.39 -0.37 -4.38
C GLU A 65 -3.93 -1.24 -3.19
N ILE A 66 -3.71 -0.62 -2.02
CA ILE A 66 -2.97 -1.28 -0.94
C ILE A 66 -3.66 -2.53 -0.40
N GLY A 67 -4.99 -2.56 -0.35
CA GLY A 67 -5.75 -3.73 0.09
C GLY A 67 -5.57 -4.90 -0.88
N SER A 68 -5.59 -4.59 -2.18
CA SER A 68 -5.32 -5.58 -3.23
C SER A 68 -3.89 -6.11 -3.18
N ALA A 69 -2.90 -5.26 -2.87
CA ALA A 69 -1.52 -5.69 -2.68
C ALA A 69 -1.36 -6.54 -1.41
N ALA A 70 -1.96 -6.13 -0.28
CA ALA A 70 -1.93 -6.85 0.99
C ALA A 70 -2.45 -8.28 0.83
N ASN A 71 -3.57 -8.46 0.13
CA ASN A 71 -4.14 -9.77 -0.13
C ASN A 71 -3.16 -10.70 -0.88
N GLN A 72 -2.43 -10.18 -1.88
CA GLN A 72 -1.44 -10.99 -2.62
C GLN A 72 -0.28 -11.47 -1.75
N PHE A 73 0.10 -10.68 -0.75
CA PHE A 73 1.16 -11.04 0.19
C PHE A 73 0.68 -11.86 1.38
N GLY A 74 -0.62 -12.21 1.44
CA GLY A 74 -1.23 -12.86 2.60
C GLY A 74 -1.23 -11.98 3.87
N LEU A 75 -1.24 -10.66 3.70
CA LEU A 75 -1.24 -9.70 4.80
C LEU A 75 -2.66 -9.28 5.17
N CYS A 76 -2.84 -8.80 6.40
CA CYS A 76 -4.10 -8.25 6.88
C CYS A 76 -4.59 -7.11 5.97
N SER A 77 -5.90 -7.02 5.78
CA SER A 77 -6.52 -5.91 5.05
C SER A 77 -6.36 -4.59 5.82
N PRO A 78 -6.44 -3.43 5.12
CA PRO A 78 -6.29 -2.13 5.76
C PRO A 78 -7.24 -1.91 6.93
N ASP A 79 -8.49 -2.35 6.84
CA ASP A 79 -9.47 -2.21 7.91
C ASP A 79 -9.09 -2.97 9.19
N ILE A 80 -8.44 -4.13 9.05
CA ILE A 80 -7.96 -4.92 10.18
C ILE A 80 -6.76 -4.20 10.82
N VAL A 81 -5.80 -3.75 10.00
CA VAL A 81 -4.61 -3.02 10.47
C VAL A 81 -5.01 -1.74 11.21
N LEU A 82 -6.02 -1.01 10.72
CA LEU A 82 -6.51 0.21 11.37
C LEU A 82 -7.29 -0.05 12.66
N LYS A 83 -7.90 -1.23 12.84
CA LYS A 83 -8.53 -1.59 14.12
C LYS A 83 -7.48 -1.68 15.24
N ASP A 84 -6.29 -2.18 14.95
CA ASP A 84 -5.20 -2.23 15.93
C ASP A 84 -4.74 -0.82 16.34
N LEU A 85 -4.71 0.14 15.41
CA LEU A 85 -4.43 1.55 15.71
C LEU A 85 -5.45 2.17 16.66
N SER A 86 -6.73 1.78 16.54
CA SER A 86 -7.79 2.30 17.42
C SER A 86 -7.72 1.76 18.85
N GLN A 87 -6.99 0.67 19.09
CA GLN A 87 -6.75 0.12 20.43
C GLN A 87 -5.51 0.70 21.13
N LEU A 88 -4.70 1.48 20.41
CA LEU A 88 -3.51 2.18 20.94
C LEU A 88 -3.82 3.60 21.43
N LYS A 89 -5.09 4.04 21.37
CA LYS A 89 -5.58 5.33 21.88
C LYS A 89 -6.44 5.12 23.11
#